data_AF-A0A7V9AJI2-F1
#
_entry.id   AF-A0A7V9AJI2-F1
#
_cell.length_a   1.000
_cell.length_b   1.000
_cell.length_c   1.000
_cell.angle_alpha   90.00
_cell.angle_beta   90.00
_cell.angle_gamma   90.00
#
_symmetry.space_group_name_H-M   'P 1'
#
loop_
_entity.id
_entity.type
_entity.pdbx_description
1 polymer ?
#
loop_
_entity_poly.entity_id
_entity_poly.type
_entity_poly.pdbx_seq_one_letter_code
_entity_poly.pdbx_strand_id
1 'polypeptide(L)'
;MANDSYPGFSRDRLEESPDLGSIFLGPKGENAEVFERLLLEAFRDHVFWRRNYHPEDGFLVREVEKRNPAYEHSISVLSQELLGLLAELKGGVPFFSPRYIGHMASDLTMASLIGYFATMLYNPNNVAAEASPVTTRMELEVAEQLARMIGYDPARQWGHITSGGTVANFEALWVARNV
;
A
#
# COMPACT_ATOMS: atom_id res chain seq x y z
N MET A 1 -7.29 -12.80 27.64
CA MET A 1 -8.09 -12.05 26.63
C MET A 1 -7.82 -10.58 26.86
N ALA A 2 -6.78 -10.04 26.22
CA ALA A 2 -6.44 -8.63 26.35
C ALA A 2 -7.39 -7.81 25.48
N ASN A 3 -8.16 -6.96 26.12
CA ASN A 3 -9.06 -5.99 25.51
C ASN A 3 -8.23 -4.75 25.15
N ASP A 4 -7.38 -4.85 24.12
CA ASP A 4 -6.66 -3.69 23.60
C ASP A 4 -7.50 -3.05 22.50
N SER A 5 -8.42 -2.19 22.95
CA SER A 5 -9.13 -1.26 22.09
C SER A 5 -8.16 -0.14 21.70
N TYR A 6 -7.30 -0.42 20.72
CA TYR A 6 -6.56 0.64 20.03
C TYR A 6 -7.59 1.58 19.37
N PRO A 7 -7.46 2.91 19.54
CA PRO A 7 -8.34 3.84 18.86
C PRO A 7 -8.13 3.67 17.36
N GLY A 8 -9.05 2.97 16.70
CA GLY A 8 -9.10 2.88 15.25
C GLY A 8 -9.29 4.27 14.65
N PHE A 9 -8.92 4.43 13.37
CA PHE A 9 -9.22 5.64 12.59
C PHE A 9 -10.65 6.12 12.86
N SER A 10 -10.84 7.44 13.03
CA SER A 10 -12.16 8.02 13.26
C SER A 10 -13.15 7.46 12.25
N ARG A 11 -14.21 6.80 12.74
CA ARG A 11 -15.33 6.30 11.93
C ARG A 11 -16.29 7.44 11.58
N ASP A 12 -15.77 8.63 11.33
CA ASP A 12 -16.56 9.69 10.71
C ASP A 12 -16.88 9.20 9.30
N ARG A 13 -18.07 8.64 9.15
CA ARG A 13 -18.64 8.35 7.84
C ARG A 13 -18.62 9.65 7.08
N LEU A 14 -18.02 9.65 5.89
CA LEU A 14 -18.22 10.72 4.93
C LEU A 14 -19.74 10.88 4.77
N GLU A 15 -20.28 12.00 5.26
CA GLU A 15 -21.72 12.31 5.12
C GLU A 15 -22.09 12.54 3.65
N GLU A 16 -21.09 12.78 2.79
CA GLU A 16 -21.19 12.97 1.35
C GLU A 16 -20.31 11.97 0.58
N SER A 17 -20.77 11.55 -0.60
CA SER A 17 -19.97 10.70 -1.49
C SER A 17 -18.69 11.41 -1.93
N PRO A 18 -17.52 10.72 -1.94
CA PRO A 18 -16.28 11.34 -2.40
C PRO A 18 -16.39 11.82 -3.84
N ASP A 19 -15.82 12.99 -4.13
CA ASP A 19 -15.72 13.51 -5.50
C ASP A 19 -14.85 12.58 -6.35
N LEU A 20 -15.39 12.09 -7.47
CA LEU A 20 -14.70 11.15 -8.36
C LEU A 20 -13.42 11.77 -8.96
N GLY A 21 -13.40 13.10 -9.12
CA GLY A 21 -12.23 13.84 -9.56
C GLY A 21 -11.05 13.75 -8.59
N SER A 22 -11.29 13.50 -7.30
CA SER A 22 -10.26 13.41 -6.25
C SER A 22 -9.68 12.01 -6.01
N ILE A 23 -10.26 10.97 -6.62
CA ILE A 23 -9.92 9.57 -6.30
C ILE A 23 -8.69 9.09 -7.08
N PHE A 24 -8.45 9.63 -8.28
CA PHE A 24 -7.45 9.15 -9.23
C PHE A 24 -6.38 10.21 -9.49
N LEU A 25 -5.20 9.78 -9.98
CA LEU A 25 -4.16 10.72 -10.40
C LEU A 25 -4.61 11.56 -11.60
N GLY A 26 -5.41 10.93 -12.48
CA GLY A 26 -6.01 11.53 -13.65
C GLY A 26 -5.23 11.23 -14.93
N PRO A 27 -5.90 11.18 -16.10
CA PRO A 27 -5.27 10.79 -17.36
C PRO A 27 -4.11 11.67 -17.81
N LYS A 28 -4.01 12.90 -17.28
CA LYS A 28 -2.95 13.86 -17.55
C LYS A 28 -2.16 14.24 -16.30
N GLY A 29 -2.39 13.58 -15.18
CA GLY A 29 -1.76 13.94 -13.90
C GLY A 29 -2.35 15.21 -13.30
N GLU A 30 -3.65 15.44 -13.47
CA GLU A 30 -4.37 16.60 -12.95
C GLU A 30 -4.21 16.75 -11.43
N ASN A 31 -4.06 15.63 -10.71
CA ASN A 31 -3.85 15.58 -9.27
C ASN A 31 -2.38 15.34 -8.86
N ALA A 32 -1.41 15.57 -9.76
CA ALA A 32 0.00 15.27 -9.49
C ALA A 32 0.56 15.97 -8.24
N GLU A 33 0.24 17.26 -8.04
CA GLU A 33 0.77 18.03 -6.90
C GLU A 33 0.28 17.48 -5.54
N VAL A 34 -1.01 17.12 -5.45
CA VAL A 34 -1.55 16.54 -4.22
C VAL A 34 -1.01 15.13 -4.01
N PHE A 35 -0.90 14.33 -5.07
CA PHE A 35 -0.36 12.98 -4.99
C PHE A 35 1.11 12.96 -4.55
N GLU A 36 1.96 13.80 -5.15
CA GLU A 36 3.36 13.95 -4.79
C GLU A 36 3.51 14.38 -3.32
N ARG A 37 2.73 15.38 -2.89
CA ARG A 37 2.76 15.86 -1.50
C ARG A 37 2.46 14.73 -0.51
N LEU A 38 1.43 13.93 -0.77
CA LEU A 38 1.02 12.83 0.13
C LEU A 38 2.04 11.68 0.14
N LEU A 39 2.64 11.33 -1.00
CA LEU A 39 3.72 10.34 -1.05
C LEU A 39 4.96 10.81 -0.28
N LEU A 40 5.34 12.08 -0.45
CA LEU A 40 6.45 12.68 0.29
C LEU A 40 6.17 12.75 1.79
N GLU A 41 4.93 13.02 2.19
CA GLU A 41 4.53 13.01 3.59
C GLU A 41 4.71 11.63 4.21
N ALA A 42 4.20 10.57 3.57
CA ALA A 42 4.39 9.19 4.03
C ALA A 42 5.87 8.80 4.15
N PHE A 43 6.70 9.18 3.16
CA PHE A 43 8.13 8.93 3.22
C PHE A 43 8.82 9.71 4.37
N ARG A 44 8.49 11.00 4.53
CA ARG A 44 9.08 11.85 5.56
C ARG A 44 8.69 11.40 6.96
N ASP A 45 7.44 10.99 7.17
CA ASP A 45 6.97 10.45 8.44
C ASP A 45 7.74 9.18 8.82
N HIS A 46 7.92 8.25 7.87
CA HIS A 46 8.72 7.05 8.12
C HIS A 46 10.18 7.36 8.45
N VAL A 47 10.80 8.31 7.75
CA VAL A 47 12.17 8.77 8.04
C VAL A 47 12.23 9.44 9.43
N PHE A 48 11.22 10.23 9.78
CA PHE A 48 11.10 10.83 11.10
C PHE A 48 11.03 9.75 12.18
N TRP A 49 10.18 8.74 12.02
CA TRP A 49 10.09 7.63 12.96
C TRP A 49 11.43 6.88 13.11
N ARG A 50 12.08 6.51 12.00
CA ARG A 50 13.40 5.83 12.03
C ARG A 50 14.48 6.60 12.79
N ARG A 51 14.47 7.94 12.71
CA ARG A 51 15.43 8.79 13.43
C ARG A 51 15.13 8.91 14.93
N ASN A 52 13.89 8.65 15.33
CA ASN A 52 13.42 8.91 16.69
C ASN A 52 13.05 7.64 17.48
N TYR A 53 13.09 6.45 16.89
CA TYR A 53 12.77 5.19 17.59
C TYR A 53 13.80 4.88 18.69
N HIS A 54 15.08 5.18 18.44
CA HIS A 54 16.17 5.17 19.42
C HIS A 54 17.17 6.29 19.06
N PRO A 55 16.90 7.55 19.47
CA PRO A 55 17.73 8.71 19.08
C PRO A 55 19.19 8.63 19.55
N GLU A 56 19.46 7.82 20.56
CA GLU A 56 20.80 7.55 21.11
C GLU A 56 21.67 6.70 20.17
N ASP A 57 21.05 5.96 19.24
CA ASP A 57 21.78 5.15 18.27
C ASP A 57 22.53 6.07 17.29
N GLY A 58 23.84 5.83 17.16
CA GLY A 58 24.65 6.54 16.19
C GLY A 58 24.29 6.17 14.74
N PHE A 59 24.83 6.92 13.77
CA PHE A 59 24.63 6.62 12.36
C PHE A 59 25.54 5.49 11.89
N LEU A 60 24.96 4.37 11.45
CA LEU A 60 25.71 3.28 10.81
C LEU A 60 26.29 3.69 9.45
N VAL A 61 25.56 4.50 8.67
CA VAL A 61 26.03 5.07 7.41
C VAL A 61 26.36 6.54 7.64
N ARG A 62 27.66 6.86 7.65
CA ARG A 62 28.18 8.20 7.95
C ARG A 62 28.32 9.02 6.68
N GLU A 63 28.23 10.36 6.81
CA GLU A 63 28.39 11.28 5.68
C GLU A 63 29.73 11.13 4.95
N VAL A 64 30.80 10.78 5.66
CA VAL A 64 32.12 10.56 5.03
C VAL A 64 32.13 9.31 4.13
N GLU A 65 31.36 8.29 4.47
CA GLU A 65 31.28 7.04 3.70
C GLU A 65 30.51 7.24 2.40
N LYS A 66 29.62 8.22 2.34
CA LYS A 66 28.91 8.59 1.11
C LYS A 66 29.83 9.15 0.03
N ARG A 67 31.03 9.62 0.40
CA ARG A 67 32.07 10.09 -0.54
C ARG A 67 32.99 8.97 -1.01
N ASN A 68 32.78 7.74 -0.56
CA ASN A 68 33.55 6.60 -1.03
C ASN A 68 33.22 6.34 -2.52
N PRO A 69 34.22 6.19 -3.41
CA PRO A 69 33.98 5.89 -4.82
C PRO A 69 33.06 4.69 -5.05
N ALA A 70 33.12 3.67 -4.19
CA ALA A 70 32.23 2.51 -4.27
C ALA A 70 30.77 2.88 -3.98
N TYR A 71 30.52 3.75 -2.98
CA TYR A 71 29.18 4.22 -2.66
C TYR A 71 28.60 5.06 -3.80
N GLU A 72 29.37 6.03 -4.30
CA GLU A 72 28.95 6.89 -5.42
C GLU A 72 28.67 6.07 -6.68
N HIS A 73 29.49 5.05 -6.96
CA HIS A 73 29.27 4.12 -8.04
C HIS A 73 27.94 3.36 -7.87
N SER A 74 27.66 2.80 -6.69
CA SER A 74 26.40 2.11 -6.41
C SER A 74 25.17 3.00 -6.59
N ILE A 75 25.22 4.26 -6.12
CA ILE A 75 24.13 5.22 -6.32
C ILE A 75 23.94 5.57 -7.80
N SER A 76 25.04 5.69 -8.54
CA SER A 76 25.02 5.96 -9.99
C SER A 76 24.37 4.81 -10.76
N VAL A 77 24.76 3.56 -10.45
CA VAL A 77 24.16 2.35 -11.03
C VAL A 77 22.67 2.29 -10.70
N LEU A 78 22.29 2.44 -9.42
CA LEU A 78 20.88 2.42 -9.01
C LEU A 78 20.04 3.46 -9.76
N SER A 79 20.57 4.68 -9.91
CA SER A 79 19.88 5.76 -10.63
C SER A 79 19.74 5.44 -12.12
N GLN A 80 20.79 4.90 -12.75
CA GLN A 80 20.77 4.51 -14.16
C GLN A 80 19.77 3.37 -14.42
N GLU A 81 19.78 2.33 -13.59
CA GLU A 81 18.85 1.20 -13.69
C GLU A 81 17.40 1.65 -13.47
N LEU A 82 17.15 2.54 -12.51
CA LEU A 82 15.82 3.12 -12.31
C LEU A 82 15.35 3.89 -13.56
N LEU A 83 16.20 4.74 -14.14
CA LEU A 83 15.86 5.48 -15.36
C LEU A 83 15.61 4.54 -16.56
N GLY A 84 16.40 3.47 -16.68
CA GLY A 84 16.21 2.42 -17.68
C GLY A 84 14.86 1.74 -17.52
N LEU A 85 14.56 1.25 -16.32
CA LEU A 85 13.28 0.62 -15.98
C LEU A 85 12.09 1.56 -16.27
N LEU A 86 12.16 2.81 -15.84
CA LEU A 86 11.10 3.80 -16.08
C LEU A 86 10.91 4.11 -17.57
N ALA A 87 11.96 3.98 -18.40
CA ALA A 87 11.84 4.10 -19.84
C ALA A 87 11.14 2.87 -20.44
N GLU A 88 11.51 1.66 -20.02
CA GLU A 88 10.88 0.41 -20.50
C GLU A 88 9.40 0.32 -20.13
N LEU A 89 9.03 0.71 -18.89
CA LEU A 89 7.64 0.69 -18.43
C LEU A 89 6.71 1.58 -19.28
N LYS A 90 7.23 2.64 -19.93
CA LYS A 90 6.44 3.47 -20.86
C LYS A 90 6.06 2.74 -22.15
N GLY A 91 6.69 1.60 -22.45
CA GLY A 91 6.25 0.68 -23.50
C GLY A 91 5.03 -0.16 -23.13
N GLY A 92 4.56 -0.07 -21.88
CA GLY A 92 3.35 -0.73 -21.41
C GLY A 92 2.06 -0.11 -21.93
N VAL A 93 0.93 -0.77 -21.64
CA VAL A 93 -0.39 -0.28 -22.03
C VAL A 93 -0.80 0.90 -21.12
N PRO A 94 -1.19 2.06 -21.67
CA PRO A 94 -1.53 3.24 -20.88
C PRO A 94 -2.95 3.12 -20.28
N PHE A 95 -3.12 2.30 -19.24
CA PHE A 95 -4.42 2.07 -18.57
C PHE A 95 -5.01 3.33 -17.93
N PHE A 96 -4.18 4.34 -17.65
CA PHE A 96 -4.63 5.66 -17.18
C PHE A 96 -5.39 6.46 -18.26
N SER A 97 -5.25 6.10 -19.55
CA SER A 97 -5.89 6.81 -20.65
C SER A 97 -7.34 6.34 -20.81
N PRO A 98 -8.33 7.24 -20.89
CA PRO A 98 -9.73 6.88 -21.15
C PRO A 98 -9.94 6.31 -22.56
N ARG A 99 -8.92 6.37 -23.43
CA ARG A 99 -8.94 5.70 -24.74
C ARG A 99 -8.80 4.17 -24.60
N TYR A 100 -8.33 3.68 -23.47
CA TYR A 100 -8.24 2.26 -23.19
C TYR A 100 -9.59 1.74 -22.67
N ILE A 101 -10.21 0.81 -23.41
CA ILE A 101 -11.52 0.22 -23.09
C ILE A 101 -11.49 -1.30 -23.38
N GLY A 102 -10.39 -1.96 -23.02
CA GLY A 102 -10.08 -3.34 -23.40
C GLY A 102 -10.42 -4.38 -22.34
N HIS A 103 -9.52 -4.58 -21.39
CA HIS A 103 -9.64 -5.53 -20.29
C HIS A 103 -10.07 -4.85 -18.98
N MET A 104 -10.20 -5.63 -17.91
CA MET A 104 -10.49 -5.15 -16.54
C MET A 104 -9.27 -4.42 -15.93
N ALA A 105 -8.86 -3.33 -16.57
CA ALA A 105 -7.75 -2.50 -16.15
C ALA A 105 -8.14 -1.03 -16.32
N SER A 106 -7.82 -0.23 -15.30
CA SER A 106 -8.10 1.20 -15.24
C SER A 106 -6.95 1.89 -14.50
N ASP A 107 -7.03 3.21 -14.41
CA ASP A 107 -6.21 3.93 -13.45
C ASP A 107 -6.45 3.42 -12.02
N LEU A 108 -5.42 3.53 -11.17
CA LEU A 108 -5.47 3.09 -9.78
C LEU A 108 -5.87 4.26 -8.89
N THR A 109 -6.59 3.98 -7.79
CA THR A 109 -6.94 5.03 -6.84
C THR A 109 -5.68 5.56 -6.15
N MET A 110 -5.62 6.87 -5.94
CA MET A 110 -4.53 7.52 -5.19
C MET A 110 -4.42 6.94 -3.78
N ALA A 111 -5.56 6.68 -3.12
CA ALA A 111 -5.59 6.08 -1.79
C ALA A 111 -4.90 4.71 -1.75
N SER A 112 -5.17 3.83 -2.73
CA SER A 112 -4.51 2.53 -2.83
C SER A 112 -3.01 2.66 -3.06
N LEU A 113 -2.59 3.55 -3.97
CA LEU A 113 -1.17 3.76 -4.27
C LEU A 113 -0.40 4.32 -3.06
N ILE A 114 -0.96 5.34 -2.40
CA ILE A 114 -0.35 5.97 -1.21
C ILE A 114 -0.30 4.98 -0.05
N GLY A 115 -1.41 4.29 0.24
CA GLY A 115 -1.47 3.31 1.32
C GLY A 115 -0.49 2.16 1.11
N TYR A 116 -0.37 1.65 -0.12
CA TYR A 116 0.58 0.60 -0.45
C TYR A 116 2.02 1.09 -0.31
N PHE A 117 2.35 2.26 -0.88
CA PHE A 117 3.68 2.87 -0.73
C PHE A 117 4.07 3.10 0.72
N ALA A 118 3.19 3.72 1.51
CA ALA A 118 3.43 3.98 2.93
C ALA A 118 3.68 2.69 3.70
N THR A 119 2.89 1.65 3.46
CA THR A 119 3.00 0.36 4.16
C THR A 119 4.25 -0.43 3.74
N MET A 120 4.66 -0.36 2.46
CA MET A 120 5.89 -1.01 1.97
C MET A 120 7.13 -0.58 2.74
N LEU A 121 7.18 0.65 3.23
CA LEU A 121 8.31 1.18 4.01
C LEU A 121 8.53 0.43 5.34
N TYR A 122 7.47 -0.18 5.88
CA TYR A 122 7.48 -1.00 7.10
C TYR A 122 7.68 -2.50 6.81
N ASN A 123 7.42 -2.94 5.58
CA ASN A 123 7.55 -4.32 5.12
C ASN A 123 6.92 -5.36 6.08
N PRO A 124 5.65 -5.19 6.49
CA PRO A 124 5.02 -6.12 7.43
C PRO A 124 4.74 -7.47 6.76
N ASN A 125 4.74 -8.54 7.56
CA ASN A 125 4.40 -9.88 7.11
C ASN A 125 3.13 -10.41 7.79
N ASN A 126 1.99 -10.30 7.11
CA ASN A 126 0.66 -10.66 7.63
C ASN A 126 0.45 -12.15 7.93
N VAL A 127 1.38 -13.03 7.54
CA VAL A 127 1.31 -14.46 7.92
C VAL A 127 1.47 -14.67 9.43
N ALA A 128 2.21 -13.78 10.10
CA ALA A 128 2.53 -13.86 11.51
C ALA A 128 2.20 -12.53 12.18
N ALA A 129 1.20 -12.53 13.06
CA ALA A 129 0.68 -11.31 13.69
C ALA A 129 1.74 -10.55 14.51
N GLU A 130 2.75 -11.24 15.04
CA GLU A 130 3.89 -10.60 15.72
C GLU A 130 4.78 -9.76 14.80
N ALA A 131 4.85 -10.11 13.52
CA ALA A 131 5.62 -9.39 12.49
C ALA A 131 4.79 -8.31 11.77
N SER A 132 3.51 -8.17 12.09
CA SER A 132 2.54 -7.33 11.38
C SER A 132 1.31 -6.95 12.22
N PRO A 133 1.44 -6.61 13.52
CA PRO A 133 0.29 -6.49 14.42
C PRO A 133 -0.74 -5.45 13.95
N VAL A 134 -0.26 -4.39 13.30
CA VAL A 134 -1.11 -3.33 12.74
C VAL A 134 -1.81 -3.79 11.46
N THR A 135 -1.07 -4.36 10.51
CA THR A 135 -1.62 -4.72 9.20
C THR A 135 -2.41 -6.02 9.19
N THR A 136 -2.14 -6.97 10.10
CA THR A 136 -3.03 -8.11 10.34
C THR A 136 -4.39 -7.63 10.87
N ARG A 137 -4.42 -6.67 11.80
CA ARG A 137 -5.68 -6.07 12.26
C ARG A 137 -6.42 -5.36 11.12
N MET A 138 -5.70 -4.56 10.32
CA MET A 138 -6.30 -3.88 9.15
C MET A 138 -6.87 -4.87 8.14
N GLU A 139 -6.22 -6.01 7.90
CA GLU A 139 -6.74 -7.05 7.01
C GLU A 139 -8.06 -7.66 7.52
N LEU A 140 -8.17 -7.91 8.83
CA LEU A 140 -9.43 -8.35 9.43
C LEU A 140 -10.53 -7.30 9.31
N GLU A 141 -10.19 -6.01 9.45
CA GLU A 141 -11.14 -4.91 9.21
C GLU A 141 -11.60 -4.86 7.75
N VAL A 142 -10.70 -5.10 6.78
CA VAL A 142 -11.08 -5.21 5.36
C VAL A 142 -12.00 -6.41 5.13
N ALA A 143 -11.72 -7.56 5.72
CA ALA A 143 -12.58 -8.73 5.63
C ALA A 143 -13.99 -8.45 6.17
N GLU A 144 -14.10 -7.78 7.33
CA GLU A 144 -15.38 -7.32 7.89
C GLU A 144 -16.12 -6.35 6.97
N GLN A 145 -15.40 -5.40 6.34
CA GLN A 145 -15.98 -4.46 5.40
C GLN A 145 -16.53 -5.16 4.15
N LEU A 146 -15.78 -6.11 3.58
CA LEU A 146 -16.20 -6.89 2.42
C LEU A 146 -17.40 -7.79 2.75
N ALA A 147 -17.39 -8.47 3.90
CA ALA A 147 -18.51 -9.29 4.37
C ALA A 147 -19.79 -8.45 4.54
N ARG A 148 -19.67 -7.25 5.13
CA ARG A 148 -20.80 -6.32 5.25
C ARG A 148 -21.31 -5.85 3.90
N MET A 149 -20.42 -5.53 2.96
CA MET A 149 -20.78 -5.06 1.62
C MET A 149 -21.63 -6.09 0.86
N ILE A 150 -21.36 -7.38 1.02
CA ILE A 150 -22.13 -8.46 0.39
C ILE A 150 -23.34 -8.94 1.22
N GLY A 151 -23.57 -8.35 2.40
CA GLY A 151 -24.74 -8.62 3.24
C GLY A 151 -24.60 -9.81 4.20
N TYR A 152 -23.39 -10.26 4.51
CA TYR A 152 -23.17 -11.29 5.53
C TYR A 152 -23.37 -10.76 6.95
N ASP A 153 -23.79 -11.65 7.85
CA ASP A 153 -23.97 -11.36 9.27
C ASP A 153 -22.61 -11.00 9.91
N PRO A 154 -22.45 -9.78 10.47
CA PRO A 154 -21.21 -9.37 11.12
C PRO A 154 -20.77 -10.29 12.25
N ALA A 155 -21.70 -10.98 12.91
CA ALA A 155 -21.42 -11.91 14.00
C ALA A 155 -21.03 -13.32 13.52
N ARG A 156 -21.20 -13.63 12.22
CA ARG A 156 -21.00 -14.97 11.64
C ARG A 156 -20.26 -14.89 10.30
N GLN A 157 -19.16 -14.15 10.29
CA GLN A 157 -18.31 -13.99 9.11
C GLN A 157 -16.84 -14.06 9.51
N TRP A 158 -16.01 -14.49 8.56
CA TRP A 158 -14.56 -14.38 8.62
C TRP A 158 -14.04 -14.39 7.17
N GLY A 159 -12.92 -13.71 6.93
CA GLY A 159 -12.26 -13.70 5.64
C GLY A 159 -10.84 -13.13 5.75
N HIS A 160 -10.13 -13.14 4.63
CA HIS A 160 -8.79 -12.57 4.49
C HIS A 160 -8.54 -12.17 3.03
N ILE A 161 -7.45 -11.46 2.79
CA ILE A 161 -7.01 -11.10 1.45
C ILE A 161 -6.22 -12.28 0.87
N THR A 162 -6.41 -12.54 -0.42
CA THR A 162 -5.62 -13.53 -1.18
C THR A 162 -4.81 -12.82 -2.26
N SER A 163 -3.86 -13.52 -2.87
CA SER A 163 -3.07 -12.98 -3.98
C SER A 163 -3.90 -12.71 -5.26
N GLY A 164 -5.15 -13.16 -5.30
CA GLY A 164 -6.08 -12.89 -6.39
C GLY A 164 -7.28 -13.85 -6.38
N GLY A 165 -8.26 -13.58 -7.23
CA GLY A 165 -9.53 -14.33 -7.27
C GLY A 165 -9.37 -15.83 -7.56
N THR A 166 -8.31 -16.24 -8.27
CA THR A 166 -8.01 -17.65 -8.48
C THR A 166 -7.76 -18.38 -7.16
N VAL A 167 -6.92 -17.84 -6.28
CA VAL A 167 -6.61 -18.45 -4.98
C VAL A 167 -7.85 -18.43 -4.08
N ALA A 168 -8.59 -17.32 -4.05
CA ALA A 168 -9.85 -17.25 -3.30
C ALA A 168 -10.85 -18.35 -3.73
N ASN A 169 -10.98 -18.60 -5.04
CA ASN A 169 -11.84 -19.67 -5.55
C ASN A 169 -11.33 -21.07 -5.16
N PHE A 170 -10.02 -21.30 -5.21
CA PHE A 170 -9.43 -22.56 -4.77
C PHE A 170 -9.67 -22.81 -3.27
N GLU A 171 -9.48 -21.81 -2.43
CA GLU A 171 -9.74 -21.91 -0.98
C GLU A 171 -11.22 -22.16 -0.70
N ALA A 172 -12.13 -21.48 -1.40
CA ALA A 172 -13.57 -21.72 -1.27
C ALA A 172 -13.94 -23.18 -1.63
N LEU A 173 -13.40 -23.70 -2.73
CA LEU A 173 -13.57 -25.12 -3.11
C LEU A 173 -12.95 -26.06 -2.09
N TRP A 174 -11.79 -25.70 -1.53
CA TRP A 174 -11.11 -26.50 -0.53
C TRP A 174 -11.91 -26.61 0.77
N VAL A 175 -12.51 -25.50 1.23
CA VAL A 175 -13.44 -25.49 2.36
C VAL A 175 -14.66 -26.35 2.03
N ALA A 176 -15.34 -26.10 0.91
CA ALA A 176 -16.53 -26.86 0.50
C ALA A 176 -16.28 -28.38 0.37
N ARG A 177 -15.07 -28.79 0.00
CA ARG A 177 -14.68 -30.20 -0.09
C ARG A 177 -14.52 -30.88 1.28
N ASN A 178 -14.11 -30.12 2.30
CA ASN A 178 -13.78 -30.67 3.63
C ASN A 178 -14.93 -30.56 4.65
N VAL A 179 -16.03 -29.90 4.28
CA VAL A 179 -17.28 -29.82 5.05
C VAL A 179 -18.20 -30.96 4.61
#